data_AF-A0A246G448-F1
#
_entry.id   AF-A0A246G448-F1
#
_cell.length_a   1.000
_cell.length_b   1.000
_cell.length_c   1.000
_cell.angle_alpha   90.00
_cell.angle_beta   90.00
_cell.angle_gamma   90.00
#
_symmetry.space_group_name_H-M   'P 1'
#
loop_
_entity.id
_entity.type
_entity.pdbx_description
1 polymer ?
#
loop_
_entity_poly.entity_id
_entity_poly.type
_entity_poly.pdbx_seq_one_letter_code
_entity_poly.pdbx_strand_id
1 'polypeptide(L)'
;MSLVNFLPLADAVEIVEEYNPNDPSVMKLQVWPYEPGALNDFAMTVAVALSYTPAELMAESRISLAIDELVSEWGYFTDGF
;
A
#
# COMPACT_ATOMS: atom_id res chain seq x y z
N MET A 1 2.17 -2.93 -7.93
CA MET A 1 2.12 -3.32 -9.36
C MET A 1 1.83 -2.08 -10.20
N SER A 2 2.27 -1.98 -11.46
CA SER A 2 1.90 -0.87 -12.35
C SER A 2 0.55 -1.09 -13.05
N LEU A 3 -0.11 0.00 -13.44
CA LEU A 3 -1.41 -0.01 -14.12
C LEU A 3 -1.37 -0.79 -15.43
N VAL A 4 -0.29 -0.66 -16.19
CA VAL A 4 -0.10 -1.37 -17.47
C VAL A 4 -0.14 -2.88 -17.27
N ASN A 5 0.40 -3.38 -16.15
CA ASN A 5 0.40 -4.81 -15.83
C ASN A 5 -0.92 -5.28 -15.22
N PHE A 6 -1.71 -4.38 -14.63
CA PHE A 6 -3.03 -4.70 -14.10
C PHE A 6 -4.10 -4.82 -15.18
N LEU A 7 -4.06 -3.99 -16.22
CA LEU A 7 -5.10 -3.96 -17.27
C LEU A 7 -5.38 -5.35 -17.89
N PRO A 8 -4.39 -6.20 -18.21
CA PRO A 8 -4.63 -7.55 -18.73
C PRO A 8 -5.19 -8.53 -17.68
N LEU A 9 -4.96 -8.27 -16.39
CA LEU A 9 -5.44 -9.09 -15.27
C LEU A 9 -6.85 -8.69 -14.85
N ALA A 10 -7.28 -7.47 -15.15
CA ALA A 10 -8.59 -6.92 -14.74
C ALA A 10 -9.77 -7.78 -15.19
N ASP A 11 -9.67 -8.43 -16.36
CA ASP A 11 -10.71 -9.33 -16.87
C ASP A 11 -10.75 -10.70 -16.17
N ALA A 12 -9.66 -11.06 -15.47
CA ALA A 12 -9.50 -12.35 -14.80
C ALA A 12 -9.70 -12.28 -13.27
N VAL A 13 -9.90 -11.08 -12.71
CA VAL A 13 -10.09 -10.86 -11.27
C VAL A 13 -11.43 -10.19 -11.00
N GLU A 14 -12.09 -10.63 -9.93
CA GLU A 14 -13.29 -9.96 -9.42
C GLU A 14 -12.86 -8.82 -8.49
N ILE A 15 -13.35 -7.61 -8.75
CA ILE A 15 -13.12 -6.46 -7.88
C ILE A 15 -14.19 -6.45 -6.80
N VAL A 16 -13.76 -6.59 -5.55
CA VAL A 16 -14.63 -6.60 -4.38
C VAL A 16 -14.53 -5.25 -3.66
N GLU A 17 -15.65 -4.54 -3.53
CA GLU A 17 -15.71 -3.24 -2.85
C GLU A 17 -15.89 -3.37 -1.34
N GLU A 18 -16.60 -4.40 -0.88
CA GLU A 18 -16.87 -4.68 0.53
C GLU A 18 -16.36 -6.07 0.91
N TYR A 19 -15.48 -6.13 1.90
CA TYR A 19 -14.94 -7.39 2.41
C TYR A 19 -14.72 -7.30 3.92
N ASN A 20 -14.68 -8.46 4.59
CA ASN A 20 -14.28 -8.52 5.99
C ASN A 20 -12.75 -8.33 6.08
N PRO A 21 -12.22 -7.43 6.92
CA PRO A 21 -10.78 -7.17 7.05
C PRO A 21 -9.93 -8.43 7.29
N ASN A 22 -10.51 -9.49 7.87
CA ASN A 22 -9.82 -10.75 8.16
C ASN A 22 -10.18 -11.89 7.18
N ASP A 23 -10.78 -11.59 6.03
CA ASP A 23 -11.12 -12.61 5.04
C ASP A 23 -9.87 -13.12 4.31
N PRO A 24 -9.45 -14.39 4.51
CA PRO A 24 -8.25 -14.92 3.87
C PRO A 24 -8.43 -15.18 2.37
N SER A 25 -9.66 -15.12 1.85
CA SER A 25 -9.97 -15.31 0.44
C SER A 25 -9.79 -14.04 -0.40
N VAL A 26 -9.58 -12.89 0.25
CA VAL A 26 -9.42 -11.58 -0.40
C VAL A 26 -7.97 -11.11 -0.27
N MET A 27 -7.43 -10.53 -1.35
CA MET A 27 -6.09 -9.96 -1.38
C MET A 27 -6.15 -8.50 -1.80
N LYS A 28 -5.50 -7.61 -1.04
CA LYS A 28 -5.38 -6.19 -1.39
C LYS A 28 -4.23 -5.99 -2.38
N LEU A 29 -4.55 -5.50 -3.57
CA LEU A 29 -3.57 -5.16 -4.61
C LEU A 29 -3.46 -3.63 -4.76
N GLN A 30 -2.26 -3.09 -4.56
CA GLN A 30 -1.96 -1.68 -4.86
C GLN A 30 -1.45 -1.54 -6.30
N VAL A 31 -2.20 -0.80 -7.11
CA VAL A 31 -1.91 -0.53 -8.52
C VAL A 31 -1.49 0.93 -8.69
N TRP A 32 -0.33 1.14 -9.30
CA TRP A 32 0.33 2.43 -9.44
C TRP A 32 0.26 2.95 -10.87
N PRO A 33 0.15 4.27 -11.11
CA PRO A 33 0.13 4.82 -12.47
C PRO A 33 1.50 4.79 -13.16
N TYR A 34 2.56 4.39 -12.44
CA TYR A 34 3.93 4.26 -12.92
C TYR A 34 4.50 2.89 -12.54
N GLU A 35 5.65 2.53 -13.12
CA GLU A 35 6.36 1.29 -12.77
C GLU A 35 7.05 1.44 -11.40
N PRO A 36 6.58 0.74 -10.34
CA PRO A 36 7.17 0.90 -9.02
C PRO A 36 8.65 0.51 -9.01
N GLY A 37 9.04 -0.50 -9.80
CA GLY A 37 10.44 -0.93 -9.92
C GLY A 37 11.38 0.10 -10.54
N ALA A 38 10.86 1.20 -11.09
CA ALA A 38 11.66 2.32 -11.58
C ALA A 38 11.91 3.41 -10.51
N LEU A 39 11.26 3.33 -9.35
CA LEU A 39 11.48 4.25 -8.24
C LEU A 39 12.79 3.91 -7.50
N ASN A 40 13.46 4.94 -7.01
CA ASN A 40 14.53 4.77 -6.03
C ASN A 40 13.94 4.50 -4.63
N ASP A 41 14.78 4.06 -3.70
CA ASP A 41 14.35 3.61 -2.36
C ASP A 41 13.55 4.66 -1.59
N PHE A 42 13.94 5.94 -1.71
CA PHE A 42 13.22 7.05 -1.09
C PHE A 42 11.84 7.26 -1.72
N ALA A 43 11.76 7.35 -3.05
CA ALA A 43 10.50 7.57 -3.74
C ALA A 43 9.54 6.39 -3.56
N MET A 44 10.06 5.16 -3.52
CA MET A 44 9.30 3.96 -3.18
C MET A 44 8.72 4.06 -1.77
N THR A 45 9.53 4.46 -0.79
CA THR A 45 9.09 4.60 0.59
C THR A 45 7.97 5.63 0.74
N VAL A 46 8.14 6.82 0.13
CA VAL A 46 7.12 7.87 0.15
C VAL A 46 5.84 7.38 -0.53
N ALA A 47 5.95 6.69 -1.66
CA ALA A 47 4.81 6.10 -2.35
C ALA A 47 4.07 5.12 -1.43
N VAL A 48 4.76 4.15 -0.85
CA VAL A 48 4.17 3.17 0.07
C VAL A 48 3.49 3.84 1.26
N ALA A 49 4.15 4.80 1.91
CA ALA A 49 3.61 5.52 3.06
C ALA A 49 2.30 6.27 2.72
N LEU A 50 2.24 6.93 1.56
CA LEU A 50 1.06 7.68 1.10
C LEU A 50 -0.08 6.81 0.57
N SER A 51 0.12 5.50 0.45
CA SER A 51 -0.92 4.57 -0.04
C SER A 51 -1.90 4.13 1.02
N TYR A 52 -1.64 4.47 2.28
CA TYR A 52 -2.49 4.13 3.41
C TYR A 52 -3.19 5.37 3.94
N THR A 53 -4.47 5.22 4.21
CA THR A 53 -5.25 6.26 4.87
C THR A 53 -5.01 6.25 6.38
N PRO A 54 -5.16 7.39 7.08
CA PRO A 54 -5.06 7.45 8.54
C PRO A 54 -5.94 6.42 9.26
N ALA A 55 -7.15 6.18 8.75
CA ALA A 55 -8.09 5.21 9.32
C ALA A 55 -7.55 3.77 9.23
N GLU A 56 -6.87 3.40 8.14
CA GLU A 56 -6.23 2.09 7.99
C GLU A 56 -5.03 1.94 8.91
N LEU A 57 -4.22 3.00 9.08
CA LEU A 57 -3.07 2.99 10.00
C LEU A 57 -3.50 2.87 11.47
N MET A 58 -4.60 3.52 11.83
CA MET A 58 -5.20 3.40 13.17
C MET A 58 -5.83 2.01 13.40
N ALA A 59 -6.45 1.42 12.37
CA ALA A 59 -7.07 0.11 12.46
C ALA A 59 -6.03 -1.02 12.55
N GLU A 60 -4.88 -0.85 11.89
CA GLU A 60 -3.82 -1.85 11.78
C GLU A 60 -2.48 -1.32 12.31
N SER A 61 -2.28 -1.47 13.63
CA SER A 61 -1.05 -1.06 14.31
C SER A 61 0.22 -1.69 13.73
N ARG A 62 0.12 -2.88 13.12
CA ARG A 62 1.24 -3.56 12.46
C ARG A 62 1.68 -2.83 11.19
N ILE A 63 0.72 -2.31 10.42
CA ILE A 63 1.01 -1.53 9.21
C ILE A 63 1.62 -0.19 9.62
N SER A 64 1.07 0.46 10.65
CA SER A 64 1.61 1.69 11.20
C SER A 64 3.08 1.54 11.61
N LEU A 65 3.42 0.52 12.41
CA LEU A 65 4.80 0.25 12.82
C LEU A 65 5.72 -0.04 11.64
N ALA A 66 5.27 -0.83 10.66
CA ALA A 66 6.07 -1.15 9.49
C ALA A 66 6.37 0.08 8.63
N ILE A 67 5.42 1.02 8.52
CA ILE A 67 5.65 2.28 7.82
C ILE A 67 6.57 3.18 8.64
N ASP A 68 6.40 3.26 9.95
CA ASP A 68 7.29 4.04 10.83
C ASP A 68 8.74 3.59 10.67
N GLU A 69 8.99 2.28 10.76
CA GLU A 69 10.31 1.69 10.52
C GLU A 69 10.84 2.01 9.12
N LEU A 70 9.98 1.90 8.09
CA LEU A 70 10.34 2.23 6.72
C LEU A 70 10.74 3.70 6.58
N VAL A 71 9.97 4.65 7.11
CA VAL A 71 10.23 6.08 6.92
C VAL A 71 11.31 6.64 7.87
N SER A 72 11.63 5.91 8.95
CA SER A 72 12.59 6.31 9.98
C SER A 72 14.02 6.49 9.45
N GLU A 73 14.41 5.72 8.42
CA GLU A 73 15.72 5.82 7.77
C GLU A 73 15.96 7.23 7.18
N TRP A 74 14.87 7.92 6.83
CA TRP A 74 14.89 9.27 6.28
C TRP A 74 14.51 10.36 7.30
N GLY A 75 14.33 10.00 8.57
CA GLY A 75 14.01 10.94 9.66
C GLY A 75 12.55 11.40 9.69
N TYR A 76 11.66 10.68 9.02
CA TYR A 76 10.21 10.86 9.14
C TYR A 76 9.65 9.84 10.15
N PHE A 77 8.53 10.18 10.76
CA PHE A 77 7.85 9.34 11.75
C PHE A 77 6.35 9.36 11.46
N THR A 78 5.66 8.26 11.76
CA THR A 78 4.19 8.19 11.69
C THR A 78 3.52 8.66 12.98
N ASP A 79 4.30 9.12 13.97
CA ASP A 79 3.84 9.54 15.29
C ASP A 79 2.97 10.81 15.20
N GLY A 80 1.65 10.63 15.23
CA GLY A 80 0.67 11.69 14.99
C GLY A 80 -0.72 11.23 14.55
N PHE A 81 -0.95 9.93 14.39
CA PHE A 81 -2.26 9.32 14.15
C PHE A 81 -2.74 8.58 15.40
#